data_AF-A0A932K7A2-F1
#
_entry.id   AF-A0A932K7A2-F1
#
_cell.length_a   1.000
_cell.length_b   1.000
_cell.length_c   1.000
_cell.angle_alpha   90.00
_cell.angle_beta   90.00
_cell.angle_gamma   90.00
#
_symmetry.space_group_name_H-M   'P 1'
#
loop_
_entity.id
_entity.type
_entity.pdbx_description
1 polymer ?
#
loop_
_entity_poly.entity_id
_entity_poly.type
_entity_poly.pdbx_seq_one_letter_code
_entity_poly.pdbx_strand_id
1 'polypeptide(L)' 'GKKLFIEQGCYGCHMVGKMGTPIAPDLSEVGSRYPESYLVRWLRDPSQTKPTAHMPKIALTEEEIQALASYLVSLR' A
#
# COMPACT_ATOMS: atom_id res chain seq x y z
N GLY A 1 5.15 -9.28 -2.77
CA GLY A 1 4.49 -7.96 -2.77
C GLY A 1 4.15 -7.40 -4.14
N LYS A 2 5.11 -7.15 -5.05
CA LYS A 2 4.81 -6.46 -6.34
C LYS A 2 3.67 -7.10 -7.16
N LYS A 3 3.63 -8.43 -7.27
CA LYS A 3 2.55 -9.14 -7.97
C LYS A 3 1.19 -8.89 -7.29
N LEU A 4 1.11 -9.05 -5.97
CA LEU A 4 -0.09 -8.75 -5.18
C LEU A 4 -0.53 -7.30 -5.32
N PHE A 5 0.40 -6.33 -5.40
CA PHE A 5 0.07 -4.92 -5.63
C PHE A 5 -0.71 -4.70 -6.94
N ILE A 6 -0.40 -5.51 -7.96
CA ILE A 6 -1.09 -5.48 -9.25
C ILE A 6 -2.42 -6.24 -9.15
N GLU A 7 -2.41 -7.46 -8.61
CA GLU A 7 -3.61 -8.31 -8.50
C GLU A 7 -4.70 -7.71 -7.62
N GLN A 8 -4.31 -7.02 -6.54
CA GLN A 8 -5.22 -6.32 -5.62
C GLN A 8 -5.62 -4.93 -6.13
N GLY A 9 -5.23 -4.57 -7.37
CA GLY A 9 -5.67 -3.35 -8.04
C GLY A 9 -5.09 -2.04 -7.49
N CYS A 10 -4.03 -2.09 -6.68
CA CYS A 10 -3.48 -0.90 -6.02
C CYS A 10 -3.01 0.17 -7.02
N TYR A 11 -2.51 -0.26 -8.19
CA TYR A 11 -2.09 0.63 -9.29
C TYR A 11 -3.25 1.45 -9.90
N GLY A 12 -4.50 1.04 -9.66
CA GLY A 12 -5.68 1.78 -10.13
C GLY A 12 -5.78 3.17 -9.51
N CYS A 13 -5.25 3.35 -8.30
CA CYS A 13 -5.23 4.63 -7.60
C CYS A 13 -3.82 5.16 -7.31
N HIS A 14 -2.87 4.27 -7.01
CA HIS A 14 -1.51 4.65 -6.63
C HIS A 14 -0.55 4.49 -7.80
N MET A 15 0.48 5.34 -7.83
CA MET A 15 1.62 5.17 -8.72
C MET A 15 2.84 4.57 -7.99
N VAL A 16 3.65 3.84 -8.75
CA VAL A 16 5.01 3.42 -8.40
C VAL A 16 5.89 3.59 -9.65
N GLY A 17 6.83 4.52 -9.59
CA GLY A 17 7.59 5.00 -10.72
C GLY A 17 6.65 5.55 -11.80
N LYS A 18 6.69 4.94 -12.99
CA LYS A 18 5.84 5.32 -14.14
C LYS A 18 4.58 4.46 -14.28
N MET A 19 4.30 3.57 -13.34
CA MET A 19 3.15 2.65 -13.37
C MET A 19 2.05 3.13 -12.44
N GLY A 20 0.80 3.07 -12.89
CA GLY A 20 -0.39 3.39 -12.09
C GLY A 20 -1.01 4.74 -12.43
N THR A 21 -1.76 5.31 -11.51
CA THR A 21 -2.46 6.60 -11.69
C THR A 21 -2.13 7.58 -10.57
N PRO A 22 -2.30 8.90 -10.80
CA PRO A 22 -2.05 9.94 -9.80
C PRO A 22 -3.28 10.25 -8.91
N ILE A 23 -4.23 9.32 -8.78
CA ILE A 23 -5.48 9.55 -8.02
C ILE A 23 -5.18 9.60 -6.50
N ALA A 24 -4.25 8.77 -6.06
CA ALA A 24 -3.78 8.69 -4.69
C ALA A 24 -2.26 8.97 -4.63
N PRO A 25 -1.67 9.15 -3.43
CA PRO A 25 -0.27 9.50 -3.30
C PRO A 25 0.67 8.50 -4.00
N ASP A 26 1.76 9.03 -4.55
CA ASP A 26 2.86 8.24 -5.09
C ASP A 26 3.51 7.39 -3.99
N LEU A 27 3.69 6.11 -4.27
CA LEU A 27 4.29 5.13 -3.36
C LEU A 27 5.74 4.77 -3.72
N SER A 28 6.32 5.41 -4.73
CA SER A 28 7.69 5.15 -5.22
C SER A 28 8.76 5.20 -4.13
N GLU A 29 8.56 6.04 -3.10
CA GLU A 29 9.50 6.24 -2.00
C GLU A 29 8.83 6.02 -0.63
N VAL A 30 7.71 5.28 -0.60
CA VAL A 30 6.92 5.11 0.64
C VAL A 30 7.73 4.42 1.75
N GLY A 31 8.66 3.54 1.40
CA GLY A 31 9.54 2.83 2.32
C GLY A 31 10.59 3.70 3.00
N SER A 32 10.84 4.91 2.47
CA SER A 32 11.66 5.94 3.12
C SER A 32 10.87 6.79 4.12
N ARG A 33 9.53 6.79 4.01
CA ARG A 33 8.63 7.65 4.80
C ARG A 33 7.98 6.92 5.97
N TYR A 34 7.71 5.62 5.83
CA TYR A 34 7.00 4.85 6.84
C TYR A 34 7.67 3.50 7.11
N PRO A 35 7.73 3.07 8.38
CA PRO A 35 8.23 1.74 8.73
C PRO A 35 7.22 0.64 8.33
N GLU A 36 7.70 -0.59 8.21
CA GLU A 36 6.88 -1.77 7.86
C GLU A 36 5.65 -1.92 8.75
N SER A 37 5.83 -1.76 10.07
CA SER A 37 4.75 -1.88 11.05
C SER A 37 3.62 -0.86 10.84
N TYR A 38 3.93 0.33 10.31
CA TYR A 38 2.92 1.30 9.94
C TYR A 38 2.16 0.83 8.70
N LEU A 39 2.87 0.35 7.67
CA LEU A 39 2.27 -0.13 6.44
C LEU A 39 1.39 -1.37 6.66
N VAL A 40 1.77 -2.29 7.55
CA VAL A 40 0.93 -3.43 7.96
C VAL A 40 -0.38 -2.95 8.59
N ARG A 41 -0.32 -1.99 9.52
CA ARG A 41 -1.54 -1.43 10.14
C ARG A 41 -2.43 -0.74 9.12
N TRP A 42 -1.82 0.03 8.22
CA TRP A 42 -2.53 0.72 7.15
C TRP A 42 -3.23 -0.27 6.21
N LEU A 43 -2.55 -1.34 5.79
CA LEU A 43 -3.11 -2.36 4.90
C LEU A 43 -4.23 -3.19 5.57
N ARG A 44 -4.19 -3.41 6.89
CA ARG A 44 -5.29 -4.06 7.62
C ARG A 44 -6.57 -3.22 7.60
N ASP A 45 -6.44 -1.95 7.94
CA ASP A 45 -7.58 -1.04 7.97
C ASP A 45 -7.13 0.44 7.91
N PRO A 46 -7.20 1.07 6.72
CA PRO A 46 -6.83 2.47 6.56
C PRO A 46 -7.69 3.40 7.42
N SER A 47 -8.98 3.08 7.60
CA SER A 47 -9.93 3.92 8.35
C SER A 47 -9.62 3.96 9.85
N GLN A 48 -9.09 2.86 10.39
CA GLN A 48 -8.66 2.79 11.79
C GLN A 48 -7.34 3.53 12.03
N THR A 49 -6.49 3.65 11.00
CA THR A 49 -5.23 4.41 11.09
C THR A 49 -5.46 5.90 10.84
N LYS A 50 -6.35 6.23 9.89
CA LYS A 50 -6.78 7.58 9.56
C LYS A 50 -8.27 7.56 9.19
N PRO A 51 -9.17 8.05 10.06
CA PRO A 51 -10.62 8.02 9.80
C PRO A 51 -11.07 8.75 8.53
N THR A 52 -10.26 9.69 8.03
CA THR A 52 -10.50 10.41 6.77
C THR A 52 -9.82 9.76 5.55
N ALA A 53 -9.34 8.51 5.68
CA ALA A 53 -8.76 7.78 4.56
C ALA A 53 -9.85 7.40 3.54
N HIS A 54 -9.60 7.73 2.28
CA HIS A 54 -10.42 7.28 1.16
C HIS A 54 -10.01 5.91 0.60
N MET A 55 -8.85 5.39 1.03
CA MET A 55 -8.41 4.05 0.64
C MET A 55 -9.38 3.03 1.27
N PRO A 56 -10.06 2.19 0.48
CA PRO A 56 -10.98 1.21 1.01
C PRO A 56 -10.23 0.13 1.79
N LYS A 57 -10.95 -0.52 2.71
CA LYS A 57 -10.48 -1.75 3.33
C LYS A 57 -10.49 -2.85 2.28
N ILE A 58 -9.31 -3.40 1.97
CA ILE A 58 -9.15 -4.51 1.04
C ILE A 58 -9.13 -5.80 1.87
N ALA A 59 -9.86 -6.83 1.41
CA ALA A 59 -9.86 -8.14 2.06
C ALA A 59 -8.56 -8.89 1.72
N LEU A 60 -7.53 -8.66 2.51
CA LEU A 60 -6.21 -9.30 2.38
C LEU A 60 -6.02 -10.32 3.50
N THR A 61 -5.35 -11.44 3.21
CA THR A 61 -4.87 -12.34 4.28
C THR A 61 -3.68 -11.72 5.01
N GLU A 62 -3.37 -12.22 6.20
CA GLU A 62 -2.19 -11.74 6.94
C GLU A 62 -0.89 -11.95 6.15
N GLU A 63 -0.77 -13.06 5.42
CA GLU A 63 0.39 -13.33 4.55
C GLU A 63 0.48 -12.32 3.41
N GLU A 64 -0.64 -11.97 2.77
CA GLU A 64 -0.68 -10.94 1.72
C GLU A 64 -0.31 -9.57 2.26
N ILE A 65 -0.80 -9.21 3.45
CA ILE A 65 -0.48 -7.94 4.13
C ILE A 65 1.02 -7.84 4.38
N GLN A 66 1.64 -8.88 4.96
CA GLN A 66 3.09 -8.88 5.17
C GLN A 66 3.83 -8.78 3.84
N ALA A 67 3.46 -9.59 2.85
CA ALA A 67 4.12 -9.58 1.54
C ALA A 67 3.98 -8.24 0.81
N LEU A 68 2.87 -7.52 0.96
CA LEU A 68 2.65 -6.17 0.44
C LEU A 68 3.47 -5.15 1.23
N ALA A 69 3.43 -5.18 2.56
CA ALA A 69 4.17 -4.26 3.41
C ALA A 69 5.67 -4.35 3.15
N SER A 70 6.25 -5.55 3.09
CA SER A 70 7.68 -5.73 2.79
C SER A 70 8.05 -5.19 1.41
N TYR A 71 7.15 -5.32 0.42
CA TYR A 71 7.37 -4.69 -0.90
C TYR A 71 7.33 -3.17 -0.82
N LEU A 72 6.35 -2.58 -0.15
CA LEU A 72 6.25 -1.13 0.00
C LEU A 72 7.47 -0.56 0.75
N VAL A 73 8.00 -1.27 1.75
CA VAL A 73 9.23 -0.89 2.46
C VAL A 73 10.47 -0.92 1.56
N SER A 74 10.49 -1.79 0.55
CA SER A 74 11.58 -1.85 -0.43
C SER A 74 11.57 -0.71 -1.45
N LEU A 75 10.50 0.09 -1.53
CA LEU A 75 10.39 1.25 -2.42
C LEU A 75 11.04 2.47 -1.76
N ARG A 76 12.25 2.82 -2.21
CA ARG A 76 13.10 3.90 -1.68
C ARG A 76 13.80 4.65 -2.79
#